data_AF-K0B0N3-F1
#
_entry.id   AF-K0B0N3-F1
#
_cell.length_a   1.000
_cell.length_b   1.000
_cell.length_c   1.000
_cell.angle_alpha   90.00
_cell.angle_beta   90.00
_cell.angle_gamma   90.00
#
_symmetry.space_group_name_H-M   'P 1'
#
loop_
_entity.id
_entity.type
_entity.pdbx_description
1 polymer ?
#
loop_
_entity_poly.entity_id
_entity_poly.type
_entity_poly.pdbx_seq_one_letter_code
_entity_poly.pdbx_strand_id
1 'polypeptide(L)'
;MDISLEERELFVNKVREGVKDLIDLNKLDDLDDFDGGLYITNVFSKVFKDTFGESQPDDSAQKSIKTFLWSSVYSNLEIEKYERYILESIKEK
;
A
#
# COMPACT_ATOMS: atom_id res chain seq x y z
N MET A 1 -16.65 -6.97 12.48
CA MET A 1 -15.35 -6.93 13.15
C MET A 1 -14.79 -5.55 12.89
N ASP A 2 -14.64 -4.76 13.94
CA ASP A 2 -14.16 -3.39 13.83
C ASP A 2 -12.66 -3.38 14.13
N ILE A 3 -11.88 -2.86 13.19
CA ILE A 3 -10.45 -2.62 13.36
C ILE A 3 -10.31 -1.29 14.11
N SER A 4 -9.47 -1.23 15.12
CA SER A 4 -9.21 0.03 15.83
C SER A 4 -8.54 1.06 14.91
N LEU A 5 -8.63 2.34 15.30
CA LEU A 5 -7.97 3.41 14.56
C LEU A 5 -6.44 3.20 14.52
N GLU A 6 -5.84 2.77 15.63
CA GLU A 6 -4.40 2.52 15.74
C GLU A 6 -3.94 1.36 14.84
N GLU A 7 -4.69 0.26 14.80
CA GLU A 7 -4.39 -0.87 13.91
C GLU A 7 -4.52 -0.48 12.43
N ARG A 8 -5.51 0.34 12.10
CA ARG A 8 -5.68 0.90 10.76
C ARG A 8 -4.50 1.79 10.38
N GLU A 9 -4.06 2.70 11.24
CA GLU A 9 -2.93 3.59 10.98
C GLU A 9 -1.62 2.81 10.86
N LEU A 10 -1.37 1.85 11.75
CA LEU A 10 -0.21 0.97 11.70
C LEU A 10 -0.18 0.17 10.39
N PHE A 11 -1.33 -0.36 9.96
CA PHE A 11 -1.45 -1.08 8.70
C PHE A 11 -1.11 -0.18 7.50
N VAL A 12 -1.69 1.01 7.43
CA VAL A 12 -1.42 1.97 6.35
C VAL A 12 0.06 2.36 6.31
N ASN A 13 0.71 2.55 7.47
CA ASN A 13 2.14 2.87 7.54
C ASN A 13 3.02 1.72 7.03
N LYS A 14 2.71 0.47 7.38
CA LYS A 14 3.43 -0.70 6.85
C LYS A 14 3.30 -0.83 5.33
N VAL A 15 2.11 -0.54 4.78
CA VAL A 15 1.92 -0.53 3.33
C VAL A 15 2.82 0.54 2.71
N ARG A 16 2.78 1.78 3.21
CA ARG A 16 3.62 2.89 2.75
C ARG A 16 5.12 2.56 2.73
N GLU A 17 5.63 2.03 3.83
CA GLU A 17 7.05 1.62 3.93
C GLU A 17 7.37 0.55 2.89
N GLY A 18 6.52 -0.47 2.76
CA GLY A 18 6.73 -1.53 1.78
C GLY A 18 6.69 -1.05 0.32
N VAL A 19 5.86 -0.05 -0.02
CA VAL A 19 5.86 0.50 -1.38
C VAL A 19 7.10 1.37 -1.61
N LYS A 20 7.55 2.12 -0.60
CA LYS A 20 8.78 2.93 -0.69
C LYS A 20 10.02 2.06 -0.89
N ASP A 21 10.20 1.02 -0.08
CA ASP A 21 11.31 0.08 -0.19
C ASP A 21 11.36 -0.57 -1.59
N LEU A 22 10.18 -0.84 -2.15
CA LEU A 22 10.06 -1.46 -3.46
C LEU A 22 10.47 -0.50 -4.60
N ILE A 23 10.19 0.80 -4.50
CA ILE A 23 10.75 1.80 -5.41
C ILE A 23 12.29 1.80 -5.30
N ASP A 24 12.80 1.93 -4.07
CA ASP A 24 14.23 2.07 -3.81
C ASP A 24 15.02 0.86 -4.36
N LEU A 25 14.45 -0.35 -4.24
CA LEU A 25 15.03 -1.59 -4.76
C LEU A 25 15.02 -1.67 -6.28
N ASN A 26 13.98 -1.19 -6.95
CA ASN A 26 13.87 -1.29 -8.40
C ASN A 26 14.61 -0.19 -9.16
N LYS A 27 15.17 0.82 -8.46
CA LYS A 27 15.91 1.95 -9.05
C LYS A 27 15.24 2.41 -10.34
N LEU A 28 13.96 2.77 -10.25
CA LEU A 28 13.05 3.01 -11.37
C LEU A 28 13.55 4.14 -12.28
N ASP A 29 14.52 3.83 -13.14
CA ASP A 29 15.06 4.70 -14.18
C ASP A 29 14.19 4.61 -15.46
N ASP A 30 13.41 3.53 -15.63
CA ASP A 30 12.43 3.36 -16.71
C ASP A 30 11.00 3.41 -16.14
N LEU A 31 10.48 4.62 -15.99
CA LEU A 31 9.13 4.91 -15.50
C LEU A 31 8.05 4.77 -16.59
N ASP A 32 8.44 4.60 -17.85
CA ASP A 32 7.51 4.53 -18.99
C ASP A 32 6.64 3.26 -18.99
N ASP A 33 7.06 2.19 -18.28
CA ASP A 33 6.29 0.95 -18.07
C ASP A 33 5.81 0.78 -16.61
N PHE A 34 5.83 1.85 -15.80
CA PHE A 34 5.57 1.77 -14.37
C PHE A 34 4.07 1.74 -14.01
N ASP A 35 3.52 0.56 -13.73
CA ASP A 35 2.18 0.40 -13.14
C ASP A 35 2.24 0.48 -11.60
N GLY A 36 2.19 1.70 -11.08
CA GLY A 36 2.17 1.96 -9.63
C GLY A 36 0.97 1.34 -8.90
N GLY A 37 -0.15 1.13 -9.58
CA GLY A 37 -1.34 0.50 -9.01
C GLY A 37 -1.08 -0.95 -8.63
N LEU A 38 -0.44 -1.71 -9.53
CA LEU A 38 -0.11 -3.12 -9.33
C LEU A 38 0.84 -3.33 -8.14
N TYR A 39 1.85 -2.47 -7.99
CA TYR A 39 2.80 -2.57 -6.88
C TYR A 39 2.16 -2.28 -5.52
N ILE A 40 1.33 -1.24 -5.42
CA ILE A 40 0.57 -0.94 -4.21
C ILE A 40 -0.36 -2.12 -3.87
N THR A 41 -1.04 -2.70 -4.85
CA THR A 41 -1.89 -3.89 -4.66
C THR A 41 -1.10 -5.11 -4.15
N ASN A 42 0.11 -5.32 -4.67
CA ASN A 42 0.98 -6.43 -4.24
C ASN A 42 1.48 -6.26 -2.81
N VAL A 43 2.00 -5.07 -2.47
CA VAL A 43 2.46 -4.75 -1.10
C VAL A 43 1.30 -4.83 -0.12
N PHE A 44 0.16 -4.21 -0.46
CA PHE A 44 -1.05 -4.29 0.35
C PHE A 44 -1.46 -5.73 0.62
N SER A 45 -1.50 -6.58 -0.41
CA SER A 45 -1.92 -7.98 -0.27
C SER A 45 -0.97 -8.77 0.62
N LYS A 46 0.33 -8.49 0.54
CA LYS A 46 1.35 -9.09 1.42
C LYS A 46 1.17 -8.64 2.86
N VAL A 47 1.13 -7.34 3.12
CA VAL A 47 0.96 -6.78 4.48
C VAL A 47 -0.37 -7.23 5.09
N PHE A 48 -1.44 -7.31 4.29
CA PHE A 48 -2.73 -7.84 4.72
C PHE A 48 -2.64 -9.29 5.17
N LYS A 49 -1.99 -10.14 4.38
CA LYS A 49 -1.78 -11.55 4.74
C LYS A 49 -0.89 -11.68 5.98
N ASP A 50 0.16 -10.88 6.10
CA ASP A 50 1.08 -10.94 7.24
C ASP A 50 0.41 -10.44 8.54
N THR A 51 -0.54 -9.51 8.42
CA THR A 51 -1.23 -8.92 9.58
C THR A 51 -2.46 -9.71 10.02
N PHE A 52 -3.21 -10.28 9.06
CA PHE A 52 -4.52 -10.89 9.33
C PHE A 52 -4.64 -12.36 8.89
N GLY A 53 -3.63 -12.90 8.19
CA GLY A 53 -3.70 -14.22 7.54
C GLY A 53 -3.71 -15.42 8.48
N GLU A 54 -3.25 -15.26 9.73
CA GLU A 54 -3.32 -16.33 10.75
C GLU A 54 -4.56 -16.22 11.66
N SER A 55 -5.30 -15.11 11.60
CA SER A 55 -6.17 -14.67 12.70
C SER A 55 -7.67 -14.85 12.45
N GLN A 56 -8.13 -15.41 11.32
CA GLN A 56 -9.54 -15.27 10.91
C GLN A 56 -10.14 -16.53 10.26
N PRO A 57 -11.23 -17.11 10.81
CA PRO A 57 -11.94 -18.26 10.24
C PRO A 57 -13.07 -17.93 9.24
N ASP A 58 -13.44 -16.65 9.03
CA ASP A 58 -14.57 -16.26 8.16
C ASP A 58 -14.15 -15.32 7.00
N ASP A 59 -14.29 -15.82 5.76
CA ASP A 59 -13.93 -15.12 4.52
C ASP A 59 -14.70 -13.80 4.30
N SER A 60 -15.92 -13.69 4.83
CA SER A 60 -16.77 -12.50 4.65
C SER A 60 -16.26 -11.29 5.45
N ALA A 61 -15.85 -11.53 6.70
CA ALA A 61 -15.26 -10.50 7.56
C ALA A 61 -13.92 -10.01 6.98
N GLN A 62 -13.09 -10.91 6.46
CA GLN A 62 -11.85 -10.54 5.78
C GLN A 62 -12.10 -9.65 4.56
N LYS A 63 -13.09 -9.96 3.73
CA LYS A 63 -13.42 -9.16 2.54
C LYS A 63 -13.83 -7.73 2.90
N SER A 64 -14.62 -7.57 3.96
CA SER A 64 -15.07 -6.26 4.43
C SER A 64 -13.91 -5.43 4.98
N ILE A 65 -13.07 -6.03 5.84
CA ILE A 65 -11.85 -5.42 6.38
C ILE A 65 -10.89 -5.03 5.25
N LYS A 66 -10.66 -5.94 4.30
CA LYS A 66 -9.80 -5.70 3.13
C LYS A 66 -10.29 -4.50 2.32
N THR A 67 -11.60 -4.41 2.06
CA THR A 67 -12.20 -3.31 1.30
C THR A 67 -12.05 -1.98 2.05
N PHE A 68 -12.29 -1.97 3.36
CA PHE A 68 -12.14 -0.78 4.20
C PHE A 68 -10.69 -0.29 4.27
N LEU A 69 -9.74 -1.18 4.52
CA LEU A 69 -8.31 -0.85 4.55
C LEU A 69 -7.80 -0.42 3.18
N TRP A 70 -8.23 -1.09 2.10
CA TRP A 70 -7.91 -0.69 0.74
C TRP A 70 -8.41 0.73 0.45
N SER A 71 -9.66 1.03 0.81
CA SER A 71 -10.16 2.39 0.68
C SER A 71 -9.32 3.39 1.47
N SER A 72 -8.83 3.04 2.65
CA SER A 72 -7.99 3.94 3.47
C SER A 72 -6.59 4.19 2.88
N VAL A 73 -6.01 3.18 2.25
CA VAL A 73 -4.74 3.28 1.50
C VAL A 73 -4.95 4.16 0.26
N TYR A 74 -6.08 3.98 -0.44
CA TYR A 74 -6.36 4.65 -1.70
C TYR A 74 -7.00 6.04 -1.58
N SER A 75 -7.74 6.33 -0.50
CA SER A 75 -8.63 7.49 -0.39
C SER A 75 -7.98 8.74 0.21
N ASN A 76 -6.66 8.79 0.37
CA ASN A 76 -6.06 9.96 0.99
C ASN A 76 -4.71 10.42 0.43
N LEU A 77 -3.76 9.55 0.03
CA LEU A 77 -2.38 10.03 -0.08
C LEU A 77 -1.43 9.41 -1.12
N GLU A 78 -1.68 8.28 -1.77
CA GLU A 78 -0.55 7.55 -2.38
C GLU A 78 -0.33 7.71 -3.88
N ILE A 79 -1.34 7.63 -4.77
CA ILE A 79 -1.07 7.86 -6.21
C ILE A 79 -0.55 9.28 -6.47
N GLU A 80 -1.18 10.28 -5.85
CA GLU A 80 -0.81 11.69 -6.03
C GLU A 80 0.52 12.05 -5.37
N LYS A 81 0.93 11.39 -4.27
CA LYS A 81 2.28 11.54 -3.68
C LYS A 81 3.32 10.70 -4.39
N TYR A 82 2.97 9.55 -4.97
CA TYR A 82 3.86 8.77 -5.83
C TYR A 82 4.20 9.55 -7.07
N GLU A 83 3.18 10.11 -7.73
CA GLU A 83 3.35 11.02 -8.87
C GLU A 83 4.21 12.23 -8.46
N ARG A 84 3.96 12.85 -7.30
CA ARG A 84 4.78 13.97 -6.79
C ARG A 84 6.24 13.57 -6.49
N TYR A 85 6.46 12.44 -5.82
CA TYR A 85 7.79 11.94 -5.44
C TYR A 85 8.63 11.55 -6.66
N ILE A 86 8.01 10.91 -7.65
CA ILE A 86 8.64 10.62 -8.95
C ILE A 86 9.02 11.93 -9.65
N LEU A 87 8.08 12.89 -9.73
CA LEU A 87 8.33 14.19 -10.35
C LEU A 87 9.41 15.02 -9.64
N GLU A 88 9.52 14.92 -8.31
CA GLU A 88 10.57 15.58 -7.52
C GLU A 88 11.93 14.90 -7.70
N SER A 89 11.99 13.56 -7.69
CA SER A 89 13.22 12.80 -7.86
C SER A 89 13.84 12.95 -9.27
N ILE A 90 13.02 13.21 -10.29
CA ILE A 90 13.48 13.54 -11.65
C ILE A 90 14.09 14.95 -11.72
N LYS A 91 13.56 15.92 -10.95
CA LYS A 91 14.03 17.31 -10.98
C LYS A 91 15.36 17.53 -10.27
N GLU A 92 15.78 16.61 -9.40
CA GLU A 92 17.05 16.68 -8.67
C GLU A 92 18.23 15.97 -9.37
N LYS A 93 18.00 15.32 -10.53
CA LYS A 93 19.06 14.79 -11.43
C LYS A 93 19.45 15.82 -12.49
#